data_AF-A0A0V0HTC9-F1
#
_entry.id   AF-A0A0V0HTC9-F1
#
_cell.length_a   1.000
_cell.length_b   1.000
_cell.length_c   1.000
_cell.angle_alpha   90.00
_cell.angle_beta   90.00
_cell.angle_gamma   90.00
#
_symmetry.space_group_name_H-M   'P 1'
#
loop_
_entity.id
_entity.type
_entity.pdbx_description
1 polymer ?
#
loop_
_entity_poly.entity_id
_entity_poly.type
_entity_poly.pdbx_seq_one_letter_code
_entity_poly.pdbx_strand_id
1 'polypeptide(L)'
;MCLPKQFALRNGLIRKKCDVIITDERQRSWNLILRPFGTSVCIRGGWDKFREAYCLKEGDRIMFEVVTDGEKPLWKFHGKISWENVSVIEE
;
A
#
# COMPACT_ATOMS: atom_id res chain seq x y z
N MET A 1 -1.79 -6.56 5.80
CA MET A 1 -2.79 -6.17 4.78
C MET A 1 -2.53 -6.93 3.48
N CYS A 2 -3.55 -7.36 2.74
CA CYS A 2 -3.39 -7.99 1.44
C CYS A 2 -3.90 -7.08 0.32
N LEU A 3 -3.22 -7.09 -0.82
CA LEU A 3 -3.56 -6.26 -1.97
C LEU A 3 -4.80 -6.82 -2.69
N PRO A 4 -5.59 -5.97 -3.37
CA PRO A 4 -6.62 -6.43 -4.27
C PRO A 4 -6.03 -7.37 -5.33
N LYS A 5 -6.63 -8.55 -5.49
CA LYS A 5 -6.09 -9.63 -6.35
C LYS A 5 -5.87 -9.18 -7.79
N GLN A 6 -6.83 -8.42 -8.34
CA GLN A 6 -6.72 -7.91 -9.72
C GLN A 6 -5.60 -6.88 -9.86
N PHE A 7 -5.40 -6.01 -8.86
CA PHE A 7 -4.27 -5.07 -8.85
C PHE A 7 -2.94 -5.82 -8.81
N ALA A 8 -2.80 -6.80 -7.92
CA ALA A 8 -1.60 -7.63 -7.83
C ALA A 8 -1.32 -8.40 -9.14
N LEU A 9 -2.36 -8.89 -9.82
CA LEU A 9 -2.24 -9.56 -11.10
C LEU A 9 -1.74 -8.60 -12.20
N ARG A 10 -2.42 -7.46 -12.37
CA ARG A 10 -2.07 -6.48 -13.41
C ARG A 10 -0.66 -5.93 -13.27
N ASN A 11 -0.16 -5.82 -12.05
CA ASN A 11 1.18 -5.33 -11.75
C ASN A 11 2.23 -6.45 -11.57
N GLY A 12 1.92 -7.71 -11.93
CA GLY A 12 2.88 -8.82 -11.90
C GLY A 12 3.38 -9.23 -10.50
N LEU A 13 2.64 -8.91 -9.43
CA LEU A 13 3.08 -9.10 -8.04
C LEU A 13 2.80 -10.51 -7.48
N ILE A 14 1.95 -11.32 -8.14
CA ILE A 14 1.38 -12.55 -7.56
C ILE A 14 2.41 -13.63 -7.21
N ARG A 15 3.52 -13.72 -7.95
CA ARG A 15 4.51 -14.81 -7.79
C ARG A 15 5.87 -14.34 -7.32
N LYS A 16 6.02 -13.06 -6.96
CA LYS A 16 7.31 -12.48 -6.58
C LYS A 16 7.25 -11.96 -5.15
N LYS A 17 8.30 -12.25 -4.38
CA LYS A 17 8.64 -11.47 -3.20
C LYS A 17 9.40 -10.24 -3.68
N CYS A 18 8.94 -9.05 -3.34
CA CYS A 18 9.67 -7.81 -3.62
C CYS A 18 9.61 -6.89 -2.41
N ASP A 19 10.65 -6.07 -2.25
CA ASP A 19 10.65 -4.99 -1.29
C ASP A 19 9.85 -3.82 -1.86
N VAL A 20 9.16 -3.08 -1.01
CA VAL A 20 8.41 -1.88 -1.37
C VAL A 20 8.74 -0.79 -0.37
N ILE A 21 8.92 0.43 -0.85
CA ILE A 21 9.09 1.60 0.00
C ILE A 21 7.77 2.35 -0.02
N ILE A 22 7.19 2.59 1.16
CA ILE A 22 6.08 3.53 1.29
C ILE A 22 6.61 4.85 1.82
N THR A 23 6.25 5.96 1.19
CA THR A 23 6.55 7.33 1.64
C THR A 23 5.29 8.12 1.93
N ASP A 24 5.39 9.22 2.67
CA ASP A 24 4.31 10.18 2.88
C ASP A 24 4.71 11.61 2.48
N GLU A 25 3.77 12.55 2.59
CA GLU A 25 4.00 13.98 2.31
C GLU A 25 5.06 14.61 3.23
N ARG A 26 5.35 14.00 4.39
CA ARG A 26 6.38 14.44 5.34
C ARG A 26 7.73 13.79 5.05
N GLN A 27 7.88 13.12 3.90
CA GLN A 27 9.06 12.37 3.49
C GLN A 27 9.50 11.27 4.47
N ARG A 28 8.60 10.82 5.35
CA ARG A 28 8.85 9.62 6.16
C ARG A 28 8.77 8.42 5.24
N SER A 29 9.60 7.42 5.49
CA SER A 29 9.65 6.20 4.69
C SER A 29 9.58 4.94 5.55
N TRP A 30 8.91 3.93 5.01
CA TRP A 30 8.82 2.60 5.58
C TRP A 30 9.30 1.61 4.53
N ASN A 31 10.27 0.76 4.88
CA ASN A 31 10.64 -0.39 4.06
C ASN A 31 9.73 -1.55 4.45
N LEU A 32 9.02 -2.11 3.46
CA LEU A 32 8.13 -3.25 3.64
C LEU A 32 8.41 -4.30 2.57
N ILE A 33 7.74 -5.44 2.69
CA ILE A 33 7.88 -6.57 1.78
C ILE A 33 6.50 -6.94 1.25
N LEU A 34 6.35 -7.00 -0.06
CA LEU A 34 5.24 -7.70 -0.72
C LEU A 34 5.60 -9.18 -0.81
N ARG A 35 4.74 -10.04 -0.24
CA ARG A 35 4.96 -11.48 -0.22
C ARG A 35 3.70 -12.24 -0.64
N PRO A 36 3.81 -13.26 -1.48
CA PRO A 36 2.71 -14.19 -1.75
C PRO A 36 2.19 -14.85 -0.47
N PHE A 37 0.87 -15.01 -0.39
CA PHE A 37 0.18 -15.72 0.68
C PHE A 37 -1.05 -16.41 0.07
N GLY A 38 -0.95 -17.72 -0.16
CA GLY A 38 -1.95 -18.47 -0.91
C GLY A 38 -2.13 -17.90 -2.32
N THR A 39 -3.34 -17.42 -2.64
CA THR A 39 -3.67 -16.81 -3.94
C THR A 39 -3.59 -15.28 -3.94
N SER A 40 -3.09 -14.68 -2.86
CA SER A 40 -3.01 -13.22 -2.65
C SER A 40 -1.56 -12.76 -2.46
N VAL A 41 -1.34 -11.45 -2.53
CA VAL A 41 -0.08 -10.79 -2.17
C VAL A 41 -0.34 -9.91 -0.97
N CYS A 42 0.50 -10.00 0.06
CA CYS A 42 0.31 -9.23 1.28
C CYS A 42 1.55 -8.44 1.66
N ILE A 43 1.31 -7.24 2.22
CA ILE A 43 2.31 -6.34 2.76
C ILE A 43 2.72 -6.85 4.15
N ARG A 44 4.03 -7.02 4.36
CA ARG A 44 4.66 -7.58 5.57
C ARG A 44 5.95 -6.84 5.90
N GLY A 45 6.60 -7.20 7.02
CA GLY A 45 7.97 -6.78 7.33
C GLY A 45 8.14 -5.28 7.52
N GLY A 46 7.22 -4.63 8.23
CA GLY A 46 7.17 -3.16 8.38
C GLY A 46 5.74 -2.62 8.49
N TRP A 47 4.77 -3.45 8.10
CA TRP A 47 3.36 -3.08 8.10
C TRP A 47 2.84 -2.66 9.48
N ASP A 48 3.22 -3.34 10.55
CA ASP A 48 2.70 -3.03 11.89
C ASP A 48 3.14 -1.65 12.37
N LYS A 49 4.41 -1.29 12.15
CA LYS A 49 4.94 0.06 12.44
C LYS A 49 4.25 1.14 11.61
N PHE A 50 4.04 0.87 10.32
CA PHE A 50 3.30 1.78 9.44
C PHE A 50 1.86 1.96 9.93
N ARG A 51 1.18 0.86 10.27
CA ARG A 51 -0.18 0.83 10.79
C ARG A 51 -0.31 1.64 12.07
N GLU A 52 0.62 1.47 13.01
CA GLU A 52 0.68 2.21 14.27
C GLU A 52 0.92 3.70 14.05
N ALA A 53 1.83 4.08 13.15
CA ALA A 53 2.15 5.48 12.87
C ALA A 53 0.97 6.31 12.36
N TYR A 54 -0.05 5.66 11.76
CA TYR A 54 -1.27 6.31 11.25
C TYR A 54 -2.54 5.87 11.97
N CYS A 55 -2.39 5.15 13.10
CA CYS A 55 -3.50 4.61 13.87
C CYS A 55 -4.54 3.89 12.99
N LEU A 56 -4.07 3.08 12.03
CA LEU A 56 -4.96 2.38 11.10
C LEU A 56 -5.62 1.19 11.83
N LYS A 57 -6.94 1.09 11.72
CA LYS A 57 -7.74 0.00 12.27
C LYS A 57 -8.49 -0.75 11.17
N GLU A 58 -9.06 -1.89 11.52
CA GLU A 58 -9.95 -2.61 10.61
C GLU A 58 -11.11 -1.71 10.18
N GLY A 59 -11.47 -1.78 8.89
CA GLY A 59 -12.46 -0.91 8.27
C GLY A 59 -11.91 0.40 7.71
N ASP A 60 -10.71 0.84 8.15
CA ASP A 60 -10.08 2.03 7.55
C ASP A 60 -9.70 1.75 6.10
N ARG A 61 -10.02 2.71 5.23
CA ARG A 61 -9.62 2.70 3.82
C ARG A 61 -8.43 3.62 3.65
N ILE A 62 -7.46 3.21 2.85
CA ILE A 62 -6.24 3.98 2.60
C ILE A 62 -5.92 3.99 1.11
N MET A 63 -5.23 5.03 0.68
CA MET A 63 -4.80 5.19 -0.71
C MET A 63 -3.27 5.19 -0.80
N PHE A 64 -2.78 4.45 -1.80
CA PHE A 64 -1.40 4.51 -2.25
C PHE A 64 -1.37 4.87 -3.73
N GLU A 65 -0.47 5.78 -4.09
CA GLU A 65 -0.07 6.04 -5.47
C GLU A 65 1.21 5.26 -5.76
N VAL A 66 1.29 4.62 -6.93
CA VAL A 66 2.51 3.96 -7.39
C VAL A 66 3.36 5.01 -8.11
N VAL A 67 4.42 5.49 -7.47
CA VAL A 67 5.29 6.54 -8.03
C VAL A 67 6.29 5.93 -9.01
N THR A 68 6.87 4.79 -8.64
CA THR A 68 7.76 4.02 -9.52
C THR A 68 7.40 2.54 -9.47
N ASP A 69 7.45 1.91 -10.63
CA ASP A 69 7.46 0.46 -10.78
C ASP A 69 8.91 -0.06 -10.89
N GLY A 70 9.09 -1.38 -10.78
CA GLY A 70 10.41 -2.02 -10.87
C GLY A 70 10.68 -3.04 -9.77
N GLU A 71 11.97 -3.28 -9.49
CA GLU A 71 12.37 -4.30 -8.52
C GLU A 71 12.03 -3.91 -7.07
N LYS A 72 12.14 -2.62 -6.76
CA LYS A 72 11.80 -2.03 -5.46
C LYS A 72 10.85 -0.84 -5.66
N PRO A 73 9.55 -1.08 -5.87
CA PRO A 73 8.57 -0.03 -6.10
C PRO A 73 8.52 0.99 -4.96
N LEU A 74 8.25 2.24 -5.34
CA LEU A 74 7.99 3.35 -4.43
C LEU A 74 6.51 3.70 -4.46
N TRP A 75 5.85 3.61 -3.31
CA TRP A 75 4.45 3.96 -3.14
C TRP A 75 4.31 5.19 -2.26
N LYS A 76 3.50 6.17 -2.68
CA LYS A 76 3.18 7.35 -1.89
C LYS A 76 1.86 7.15 -1.16
N PHE A 77 1.85 7.33 0.15
CA PHE A 77 0.68 7.22 1.00
C PHE A 77 -0.05 8.56 1.07
N HIS A 78 -1.34 8.54 0.72
CA HIS A 78 -2.21 9.72 0.68
C HIS A 78 -3.14 9.88 1.88
N GLY A 79 -3.08 8.95 2.85
CA GLY A 79 -3.91 9.02 4.06
C GLY A 79 -5.10 8.07 4.08
N LYS A 80 -5.98 8.29 5.06
CA LYS A 80 -7.26 7.57 5.20
C LYS A 80 -8.30 8.20 4.27
N ILE A 81 -9.07 7.37 3.59
CA ILE A 81 -10.22 7.80 2.80
C ILE A 81 -11.42 7.85 3.75
N SER A 82 -11.93 9.04 4.06
CA SER A 82 -13.25 9.24 4.67
C SER A 82 -14.28 9.50 3.59
N TRP A 83 -15.51 9.02 3.78
CA TRP A 83 -16.62 9.28 2.86
C TRP A 83 -16.99 10.76 2.74
N GLU A 84 -16.54 11.59 3.68
CA GLU A 84 -16.70 13.05 3.67
C GLU A 84 -15.80 13.73 2.62
N ASN A 85 -14.72 13.07 2.19
CA ASN A 85 -13.77 13.59 1.18
C ASN A 85 -14.03 13.04 -0.24
N VAL A 86 -15.01 12.16 -0.43
CA VAL A 86 -15.33 11.58 -1.74
C VAL A 86 -16.05 12.58 -2.66
N SER A 87 -16.55 13.68 -2.11
CA SER A 87 -17.25 14.75 -2.83
C SER A 87 -16.34 15.64 -3.71
N VAL A 88 -15.02 15.43 -3.73
CA VAL A 88 -14.06 16.35 -4.39
C VAL A 88 -13.26 15.68 -5.52
N ILE A 89 -13.59 14.46 -5.93
CA ILE A 89 -12.94 13.83 -7.09
C ILE A 89 -14.00 13.32 -8.06
N GLU A 90 -14.78 14.25 -8.62
CA GLU A 90 -15.31 14.13 -9.97
C GLU A 90 -14.58 15.17 -10.82
N GLU A 91 -13.51 14.78 -11.51
CA GLU A 91 -13.07 15.35 -12.79
C GLU A 91 -12.43 14.24 -13.65
#